data_AF-A0A3C1SCS7-F1
#
_entry.id   AF-A0A3C1SCS7-F1
#
_cell.length_a   1.000
_cell.length_b   1.000
_cell.length_c   1.000
_cell.angle_alpha   90.00
_cell.angle_beta   90.00
_cell.angle_gamma   90.00
#
_symmetry.space_group_name_H-M   'P 1'
#
loop_
_entity.id
_entity.type
_entity.pdbx_description
1 polymer ?
#
loop_
_entity_poly.entity_id
_entity_poly.type
_entity_poly.pdbx_seq_one_letter_code
_entity_poly.pdbx_strand_id
1 'polypeptide(L)'
;DSTSEDMRIATMLAETHVAVIPASKIFPDAMSLQKELSELQKSSPRYLAFISGASRTADIERVMTIGVHGPQALHILILED
;
A
#
# COMPACT_ATOMS: atom_id res chain seq x y z
N ASP A 1 5.28 -1.08 8.87
CA ASP A 1 4.21 -2.04 9.28
C ASP A 1 3.02 -1.22 9.77
N SER A 2 1.86 -1.84 10.02
CA SER A 2 0.63 -1.12 10.42
C SER A 2 0.10 -1.61 11.77
N THR A 3 1.01 -2.03 12.65
CA THR A 3 0.70 -2.53 13.99
C THR A 3 0.06 -1.44 14.87
N SER A 4 0.52 -0.19 14.72
CA SER A 4 -0.08 0.98 15.37
C SER A 4 -1.49 1.25 14.83
N GLU A 5 -2.42 1.56 15.73
CA GLU A 5 -3.77 1.98 15.37
C GLU A 5 -3.79 3.29 14.60
N ASP A 6 -3.07 4.30 15.07
CA ASP A 6 -2.94 5.60 14.40
C ASP A 6 -2.45 5.43 12.96
N MET A 7 -1.52 4.49 12.74
CA MET A 7 -1.03 4.18 11.39
C MET A 7 -2.12 3.57 10.51
N ARG A 8 -2.96 2.68 11.04
CA ARG A 8 -4.08 2.11 10.27
C ARG A 8 -5.12 3.18 9.93
N ILE A 9 -5.43 4.06 10.88
CA ILE A 9 -6.37 5.16 10.66
C ILE A 9 -5.83 6.10 9.58
N ALA A 10 -4.58 6.53 9.69
CA ALA A 10 -3.94 7.43 8.73
C ALA A 10 -3.85 6.86 7.31
N THR A 11 -3.70 5.53 7.17
CA THR A 11 -3.55 4.90 5.86
C THR A 11 -4.86 4.39 5.25
N MET A 12 -5.93 4.20 6.04
CA MET A 12 -7.21 3.63 5.57
C MET A 12 -8.38 4.61 5.58
N LEU A 13 -8.39 5.60 6.48
CA LEU A 13 -9.54 6.48 6.72
C LEU A 13 -9.28 7.95 6.35
N ALA A 14 -8.04 8.34 6.11
CA ALA A 14 -7.73 9.71 5.71
C ALA A 14 -8.29 10.00 4.32
N GLU A 15 -8.84 11.20 4.10
CA GLU A 15 -9.28 11.63 2.77
C GLU A 15 -8.09 11.69 1.80
N THR A 16 -6.94 12.20 2.26
CA THR A 16 -5.70 12.28 1.50
C THR A 16 -4.57 11.58 2.25
N HIS A 17 -3.92 10.62 1.60
CA HIS A 17 -2.73 9.95 2.10
C HIS A 17 -1.53 10.31 1.23
N VAL A 18 -0.46 10.83 1.85
CA VAL A 18 0.81 11.12 1.17
C VAL A 18 1.86 10.15 1.70
N ALA A 19 2.35 9.27 0.84
CA ALA A 19 3.37 8.27 1.17
C ALA A 19 4.70 8.64 0.51
N VAL A 20 5.79 8.60 1.27
CA VAL A 20 7.15 8.76 0.76
C VAL A 20 7.78 7.38 0.64
N ILE A 21 8.29 7.04 -0.55
CA ILE A 21 8.88 5.74 -0.85
C ILE A 21 10.28 5.95 -1.43
N PRO A 22 11.34 5.38 -0.84
CA PRO A 22 12.66 5.38 -1.44
C PRO A 22 12.67 4.58 -2.75
N ALA A 23 13.38 5.07 -3.78
CA ALA A 23 13.48 4.43 -5.09
C ALA A 23 14.06 3.01 -4.98
N SER A 24 15.00 2.80 -4.06
CA SER A 24 15.60 1.49 -3.74
C SER A 24 14.59 0.45 -3.23
N LYS A 25 13.41 0.87 -2.78
CA LYS A 25 12.33 0.02 -2.24
C LYS A 25 11.18 -0.20 -3.23
N ILE A 26 11.37 0.16 -4.50
CA ILE A 26 10.43 -0.15 -5.59
C ILE A 26 10.85 -1.46 -6.25
N PHE A 27 9.94 -2.41 -6.31
CA PHE A 27 10.18 -3.74 -6.86
C PHE A 27 9.33 -3.96 -8.12
N PRO A 28 9.82 -4.78 -9.08
CA PRO A 28 9.11 -5.01 -10.34
C PRO A 28 7.79 -5.79 -10.16
N ASP A 29 7.71 -6.65 -9.15
CA ASP A 29 6.55 -7.50 -8.87
C ASP A 29 6.46 -7.89 -7.39
N ALA A 30 5.33 -8.48 -7.02
CA ALA A 30 5.07 -8.92 -5.64
C ALA A 30 5.97 -10.06 -5.17
N MET A 31 6.47 -10.91 -6.08
CA MET A 31 7.36 -12.03 -5.72
C MET A 31 8.74 -11.51 -5.31
N SER A 32 9.18 -10.40 -5.92
CA SER A 32 10.42 -9.72 -5.60
C SER A 32 10.45 -9.15 -4.17
N LEU A 33 9.28 -9.00 -3.51
CA LEU A 33 9.18 -8.58 -2.11
C LEU A 33 9.46 -9.70 -1.10
N GLN A 34 9.64 -10.96 -1.54
CA GLN A 34 9.75 -12.12 -0.64
C GLN A 34 10.81 -11.93 0.44
N LYS A 35 12.01 -11.44 0.07
CA LYS A 35 13.11 -11.23 1.02
C LYS A 35 12.72 -10.23 2.11
N GLU A 36 12.17 -9.08 1.72
CA GLU A 36 11.74 -8.03 2.64
C GLU A 36 10.64 -8.54 3.57
N LEU A 37 9.61 -9.21 3.02
CA LEU A 37 8.53 -9.78 3.83
C LEU A 37 9.04 -10.84 4.82
N SER A 38 10.00 -11.67 4.40
CA SER A 38 10.60 -12.69 5.27
C SER A 38 11.36 -12.06 6.43
N GLU A 39 12.17 -11.03 6.18
CA GLU A 39 12.88 -10.31 7.26
C GLU A 39 11.89 -9.62 8.20
N LEU A 40 10.84 -9.02 7.67
CA LEU A 40 9.78 -8.39 8.45
C LEU A 40 9.03 -9.39 9.35
N GLN A 41 8.83 -10.62 8.89
CA GLN A 41 8.15 -11.70 9.64
C GLN A 41 9.01 -12.37 10.71
N LYS A 42 10.33 -12.19 10.71
CA LYS A 42 11.20 -12.70 11.80
C LYS A 42 11.00 -11.99 13.13
N SER A 43 10.34 -10.83 13.13
CA SER A 43 10.00 -10.05 14.33
C SER A 43 8.63 -10.45 14.90
N SER A 44 8.28 -9.93 16.09
CA SER A 44 6.96 -10.10 16.76
C SER A 44 5.80 -10.00 15.77
N PRO A 45 4.65 -10.69 15.96
CA PRO A 45 3.49 -10.58 15.08
C PRO A 45 3.15 -9.13 14.78
N ARG A 46 3.10 -8.80 13.49
CA ARG A 46 2.82 -7.45 13.00
C ARG A 46 1.61 -7.44 12.11
N TYR A 47 0.89 -6.34 12.14
CA TYR A 47 -0.16 -6.08 11.18
C TYR A 47 0.46 -5.53 9.88
N LEU A 48 0.12 -6.12 8.75
CA LEU A 48 0.55 -5.68 7.42
C LEU A 48 -0.68 -5.32 6.59
N ALA A 49 -0.67 -4.13 5.99
CA ALA A 49 -1.68 -3.69 5.05
C ALA A 49 -1.08 -3.64 3.65
N PHE A 50 -1.74 -4.27 2.67
CA PHE A 50 -1.44 -4.11 1.26
C PHE A 50 -2.41 -3.07 0.68
N ILE A 51 -1.86 -1.92 0.27
CA ILE A 51 -2.62 -0.84 -0.37
C ILE A 51 -2.33 -0.94 -1.87
N SER A 52 -3.28 -1.48 -2.63
CA SER A 52 -3.21 -1.54 -4.09
C SER A 52 -4.01 -0.40 -4.71
N GLY A 53 -3.58 0.09 -5.88
CA GLY A 53 -4.40 0.97 -6.69
C GLY A 53 -5.74 0.33 -7.08
N ALA A 54 -6.68 1.14 -7.59
CA ALA A 54 -7.95 0.64 -8.10
C ALA A 54 -7.68 -0.51 -9.10
N SER A 55 -8.35 -1.64 -8.88
CA SER A 55 -8.28 -2.77 -9.80
C SER A 55 -8.56 -2.30 -11.22
N ARG A 56 -7.70 -2.66 -12.18
CA ARG A 56 -8.02 -2.54 -13.61
C ARG A 56 -9.01 -3.63 -14.03
N THR A 57 -10.18 -3.70 -13.39
CA THR A 57 -11.32 -4.50 -13.85
C THR A 57 -12.32 -3.66 -14.66
N ALA A 58 -11.81 -2.69 -15.44
CA ALA A 58 -12.56 -2.14 -16.57
C ALA A 58 -12.79 -3.20 -17.68
N ASP A 59 -12.19 -4.38 -17.56
CA ASP A 59 -12.19 -5.45 -18.57
C ASP A 59 -13.34 -6.48 -18.44
N ILE A 60 -14.10 -6.46 -17.35
CA ILE A 60 -15.24 -7.40 -17.18
C ILE A 60 -16.58 -6.67 -17.35
N GLU A 61 -16.76 -5.51 -16.71
CA GLU A 61 -18.06 -4.80 -16.64
C GLU A 61 -18.02 -3.41 -17.30
N ARG A 62 -16.85 -2.90 -17.75
CA ARG A 62 -16.62 -1.53 -18.27
C ARG A 62 -17.03 -0.36 -17.36
N VAL A 63 -17.57 -0.62 -16.17
CA VAL A 63 -17.85 0.39 -15.15
C VAL A 63 -16.75 0.32 -14.10
N MET A 64 -16.02 1.42 -13.93
CA MET A 64 -15.09 1.56 -12.82
C MET A 64 -15.90 1.78 -11.54
N THR A 65 -16.24 0.70 -10.83
CA THR A 65 -16.71 0.83 -9.45
C THR A 65 -15.52 1.20 -8.59
N ILE A 66 -15.38 2.50 -8.28
CA ILE A 66 -14.41 2.98 -7.31
C ILE A 66 -14.87 2.46 -5.95
N GLY A 67 -14.14 1.50 -5.39
CA GLY A 67 -14.40 1.04 -4.03
C GLY A 67 -14.32 2.24 -3.06
N VAL A 68 -15.26 2.33 -2.12
CA VAL A 68 -15.25 3.35 -1.05
C VAL A 68 -14.27 3.02 0.08
N HIS A 69 -13.27 2.19 -0.20
CA HIS A 69 -12.35 1.65 0.79
C HIS A 69 -10.96 2.23 0.59
N GLY A 70 -10.46 2.92 1.62
CA GLY A 70 -9.17 3.59 1.61
C GLY A 70 -9.26 5.09 1.32
N PRO A 71 -8.12 5.78 1.26
CA PRO A 71 -8.07 7.21 1.01
C PRO A 71 -8.68 7.61 -0.33
N GLN A 72 -9.36 8.76 -0.35
CA GLN A 72 -9.92 9.32 -1.60
C GLN A 72 -8.81 9.73 -2.56
N ALA A 73 -7.70 10.26 -2.03
CA ALA A 73 -6.50 10.61 -2.78
C ALA A 73 -5.27 9.95 -2.17
N LEU A 74 -4.44 9.34 -3.02
CA LEU A 74 -3.13 8.79 -2.65
C LEU A 74 -2.05 9.47 -3.47
N HIS A 75 -1.15 10.19 -2.81
CA HIS A 75 0.04 10.78 -3.43
C HIS A 75 1.27 9.98 -3.02
N ILE A 76 2.06 9.56 -4.01
CA ILE A 76 3.32 8.85 -3.77
C ILE A 76 4.46 9.77 -4.17
N LEU A 77 5.33 10.08 -3.21
CA LEU A 77 6.56 10.83 -3.41
C LEU A 77 7.72 9.84 -3.46
N ILE A 78 8.40 9.78 -4.60
CA ILE A 78 9.59 8.94 -4.76
C ILE A 78 10.80 9.72 -4.28
N LEU A 79 11.53 9.15 -3.32
CA LEU A 79 12.78 9.70 -2.82
C LEU A 79 13.96 8.98 -3.50
N GLU A 80 14.87 9.73 -4.12
CA GLU A 80 16.11 9.18 -4.68
C GLU A 80 17.11 8.88 -3.55
N ASP A 81 17.61 7.65 -3.46
CA ASP A 81 18.48 7.14 -2.39
C ASP A 81 19.57 6.16 -2.86
#